data_AF-A0A4V1LS27-F1
#
_entry.id   AF-A0A4V1LS27-F1
#
_cell.length_a   1.000
_cell.length_b   1.000
_cell.length_c   1.000
_cell.angle_alpha   90.00
_cell.angle_beta   90.00
_cell.angle_gamma   90.00
#
_symmetry.space_group_name_H-M   'P 1'
#
loop_
_entity.id
_entity.type
_entity.pdbx_description
1 polymer ?
#
loop_
_entity_poly.entity_id
_entity_poly.type
_entity_poly.pdbx_seq_one_letter_code
_entity_poly.pdbx_strand_id
1 'polypeptide(L)'
;MKKLLISSLCALSLLANETLEVSSNLKQEEQKPSFILDINYISTLEKGIKKDFFINEYLKTNITSDEAYNVISYLDNMSLTIFKNFAKKFGHDETLGVAQCINMPKEEIVGTYADCIVSGLDLKKASTLSLIDLQMIIQKTKDKYPLFAKKIAILSSSIPFTKLITQKEDIFYDLFLGVDNSFREKYFNYKFPKTTFEKIINDKINFNKLLKTTLTDPNMDILNSSLNGLNIDNLDLDSIFYLALNAIRLNDYNSAYKYLQEAKNITTDKNILNKFSFWIYLITKDEEELKKLSQSDNLDFYSYYAKELLIEKVDTLDSKNIEFIHQLLKNYDIKKAALLYSIAKIKSDFNKDYISEDFNKVGLFKLNPNELKNKNIVFENIELFNEDLNLKYANLYLDSLNLDFKRVLTSYLKYFNDSNDISILESKSNSLLELFIKFESLENKDIEEFLLNYCLYYNFISKRKDKITINTIFENLLDLSQK
;
A
#
# COMPACT_ATOMS: atom_id res chain seq x y z
N MET A 1 41.42 -78.07 -2.01
CA MET A 1 41.34 -79.31 -2.82
C MET A 1 39.89 -79.57 -3.18
N LYS A 2 39.58 -79.75 -4.48
CA LYS A 2 38.27 -80.15 -5.00
C LYS A 2 37.91 -81.59 -4.60
N LYS A 3 36.61 -81.85 -4.35
CA LYS A 3 35.82 -83.06 -4.66
C LYS A 3 34.35 -82.74 -4.29
N LEU A 4 33.42 -82.56 -5.25
CA LEU A 4 32.48 -83.56 -5.84
C LEU A 4 31.96 -84.57 -4.80
N LEU A 5 30.68 -84.88 -4.60
CA LEU A 5 29.38 -84.79 -5.31
C LEU A 5 28.28 -84.84 -4.19
N ILE A 6 27.01 -84.44 -4.36
CA ILE A 6 25.89 -85.29 -4.85
C ILE A 6 24.58 -84.45 -4.77
N SER A 7 23.76 -84.59 -5.84
CA SER A 7 22.29 -84.43 -6.03
C SER A 7 21.57 -83.10 -5.67
N SER A 8 20.94 -82.34 -6.59
CA SER A 8 19.67 -82.64 -7.34
C SER A 8 18.51 -83.00 -6.40
N LEU A 9 17.35 -82.33 -6.34
CA LEU A 9 16.70 -81.36 -7.23
C LEU A 9 15.73 -80.51 -6.38
N CYS A 10 15.57 -79.25 -6.75
CA CYS A 10 14.59 -78.33 -6.18
C CYS A 10 13.15 -78.72 -6.54
N ALA A 11 12.25 -78.61 -5.58
CA ALA A 11 10.84 -78.31 -5.84
C ALA A 11 10.39 -77.31 -4.77
N LEU A 12 10.00 -76.13 -5.24
CA LEU A 12 9.45 -75.03 -4.45
C LEU A 12 8.17 -75.46 -3.74
N SER A 13 8.10 -75.20 -2.45
CA SER A 13 6.88 -74.71 -1.82
C SER A 13 7.18 -74.11 -0.44
N LEU A 14 6.70 -72.88 -0.26
CA LEU A 14 6.13 -72.37 0.98
C LEU A 14 7.03 -72.46 2.22
N LEU A 15 7.66 -71.33 2.55
CA LEU A 15 7.96 -71.01 3.94
C LEU A 15 7.35 -69.65 4.26
N ALA A 16 6.30 -69.71 5.07
CA ALA A 16 6.03 -68.71 6.08
C ALA A 16 7.29 -68.53 6.95
N ASN A 17 7.59 -67.29 7.32
CA ASN A 17 8.44 -67.01 8.47
C ASN A 17 7.86 -65.79 9.21
N GLU A 18 7.22 -66.08 10.33
CA GLU A 18 7.31 -65.29 11.57
C GLU A 18 8.80 -65.04 11.90
N THR A 19 9.27 -63.96 12.51
CA THR A 19 8.70 -62.87 13.32
C THR A 19 9.76 -61.76 13.35
N LEU A 20 9.34 -60.49 13.50
CA LEU A 20 9.82 -59.57 14.56
C LEU A 20 9.12 -58.22 14.38
N GLU A 21 8.24 -57.94 15.34
CA GLU A 21 7.50 -56.69 15.47
C GLU A 21 8.44 -55.49 15.57
N VAL A 22 8.36 -54.60 14.59
CA VAL A 22 8.71 -53.20 14.75
C VAL A 22 7.39 -52.45 14.69
N SER A 23 6.92 -52.00 15.85
CA SER A 23 5.76 -51.15 16.00
C SER A 23 5.97 -49.84 15.25
N SER A 24 5.50 -49.80 14.01
CA SER A 24 5.28 -48.55 13.31
C SER A 24 4.05 -47.88 13.93
N ASN A 25 4.29 -46.99 14.88
CA ASN A 25 3.34 -45.92 15.18
C ASN A 25 3.29 -44.98 13.96
N LEU A 26 2.64 -45.44 12.90
CA LEU A 26 2.01 -44.56 11.93
C LEU A 26 0.86 -43.90 12.69
N LYS A 27 1.14 -42.73 13.25
CA LYS A 27 0.08 -41.77 13.58
C LYS A 27 -0.68 -41.55 12.27
N GLN A 28 -1.88 -42.10 12.19
CA GLN A 28 -2.88 -41.66 11.24
C GLN A 28 -2.98 -40.14 11.43
N GLU A 29 -2.58 -39.38 10.41
CA GLU A 29 -3.01 -38.00 10.30
C GLU A 29 -4.54 -38.04 10.23
N GLU A 30 -5.18 -37.68 11.34
CA GLU A 30 -6.61 -37.42 11.35
C GLU A 30 -6.89 -36.40 10.24
N GLN A 31 -7.63 -36.82 9.22
CA GLN A 31 -8.18 -35.90 8.22
C GLN A 31 -9.05 -34.90 8.96
N LYS A 32 -8.49 -33.71 9.21
CA LYS A 32 -9.22 -32.55 9.69
C LYS A 32 -10.40 -32.35 8.73
N PRO A 33 -11.66 -32.29 9.22
CA PRO A 33 -12.80 -32.04 8.34
C PRO A 33 -12.54 -30.72 7.60
N SER A 34 -12.54 -30.78 6.26
CA SER A 34 -12.32 -29.60 5.42
C SER A 34 -13.41 -28.58 5.70
N PHE A 35 -13.05 -27.32 5.94
CA PHE A 35 -14.03 -26.27 6.14
C PHE A 35 -14.86 -26.08 4.86
N ILE A 36 -16.19 -26.13 5.00
CA ILE A 36 -17.12 -25.87 3.90
C ILE A 36 -17.70 -24.48 4.09
N LEU A 37 -17.42 -23.58 3.15
CA LEU A 37 -18.04 -22.26 3.10
C LEU A 37 -19.44 -22.38 2.50
N ASP A 38 -20.47 -22.32 3.35
CA ASP A 38 -21.88 -22.36 2.94
C ASP A 38 -22.71 -21.23 3.56
N ILE A 39 -23.98 -21.15 3.16
CA ILE A 39 -24.91 -20.12 3.65
C ILE A 39 -25.17 -20.25 5.15
N ASN A 40 -25.12 -21.48 5.70
CA ASN A 40 -25.32 -21.73 7.12
C ASN A 40 -24.19 -21.10 7.93
N TYR A 41 -22.93 -21.36 7.55
CA TYR A 41 -21.77 -20.73 8.16
C TYR A 41 -21.87 -19.21 8.10
N ILE A 42 -22.15 -18.65 6.91
CA ILE A 42 -22.30 -17.19 6.74
C ILE A 42 -23.38 -16.67 7.68
N SER A 43 -24.54 -17.33 7.78
CA SER A 43 -25.63 -16.88 8.65
C SER A 43 -25.23 -16.75 10.13
N THR A 44 -24.29 -17.59 10.61
CA THR A 44 -23.80 -17.56 11.99
C THR A 44 -22.88 -16.37 12.31
N LEU A 45 -22.30 -15.73 11.29
CA LEU A 45 -21.41 -14.60 11.48
C LEU A 45 -22.19 -13.35 11.87
N GLU A 46 -21.64 -12.57 12.79
CA GLU A 46 -22.15 -11.23 13.11
C GLU A 46 -22.03 -10.31 11.89
N LYS A 47 -22.92 -9.32 11.78
CA LYS A 47 -22.86 -8.33 10.70
C LYS A 47 -21.54 -7.54 10.77
N GLY A 48 -20.97 -7.26 9.60
CA GLY A 48 -19.76 -6.46 9.46
C GLY A 48 -18.78 -7.07 8.46
N ILE A 49 -17.58 -6.47 8.39
CA ILE A 49 -16.59 -6.72 7.35
C ILE A 49 -16.18 -8.21 7.20
N LYS A 50 -16.16 -8.97 8.30
CA LYS A 50 -15.85 -10.41 8.27
C LYS A 50 -16.93 -11.21 7.56
N LYS A 51 -18.20 -10.89 7.80
CA LYS A 51 -19.32 -11.51 7.08
C LYS A 51 -19.28 -11.16 5.61
N ASP A 52 -19.08 -9.87 5.28
CA ASP A 52 -19.01 -9.41 3.89
C ASP A 52 -17.84 -10.06 3.12
N PHE A 53 -16.69 -10.26 3.78
CA PHE A 53 -15.57 -11.02 3.23
C PHE A 53 -15.97 -12.45 2.85
N PHE A 54 -16.62 -13.20 3.75
CA PHE A 54 -17.04 -14.56 3.47
C PHE A 54 -18.19 -14.62 2.45
N ILE A 55 -19.08 -13.63 2.40
CA ILE A 55 -20.08 -13.47 1.34
C ILE A 55 -19.36 -13.31 -0.01
N ASN A 56 -18.35 -12.45 -0.10
CA ASN A 56 -17.56 -12.27 -1.31
C ASN A 56 -16.85 -13.55 -1.75
N GLU A 57 -16.27 -14.30 -0.81
CA GLU A 57 -15.65 -15.59 -1.12
C GLU A 57 -16.67 -16.63 -1.59
N TYR A 58 -17.87 -16.67 -0.98
CA TYR A 58 -18.96 -17.55 -1.40
C TYR A 58 -19.46 -17.21 -2.82
N LEU A 59 -19.59 -15.93 -3.16
CA LEU A 59 -19.94 -15.47 -4.52
C LEU A 59 -18.88 -15.86 -5.58
N LYS A 60 -17.65 -16.23 -5.20
CA LYS A 60 -16.63 -16.73 -6.15
C LYS A 60 -16.78 -18.22 -6.43
N THR A 61 -17.47 -18.96 -5.57
CA THR A 61 -17.67 -20.42 -5.70
C THR A 61 -18.76 -20.76 -6.72
N ASN A 62 -19.00 -22.06 -6.97
CA ASN A 62 -20.04 -22.49 -7.89
C ASN A 62 -21.41 -22.49 -7.19
N ILE A 63 -22.19 -21.42 -7.39
CA ILE A 63 -23.51 -21.19 -6.80
C ILE A 63 -24.53 -20.83 -7.89
N THR A 64 -25.80 -21.03 -7.57
CA THR A 64 -26.95 -20.64 -8.39
C THR A 64 -27.27 -19.15 -8.27
N SER A 65 -28.11 -18.64 -9.17
CA SER A 65 -28.60 -17.25 -9.12
C SER A 65 -29.41 -16.98 -7.85
N ASP A 66 -30.26 -17.93 -7.43
CA ASP A 66 -31.05 -17.81 -6.20
C ASP A 66 -30.16 -17.79 -4.95
N GLU A 67 -29.12 -18.61 -4.89
CA GLU A 67 -28.13 -18.56 -3.80
C GLU A 67 -27.39 -17.22 -3.77
N ALA A 68 -27.00 -16.68 -4.94
CA ALA A 68 -26.35 -15.38 -5.04
C ALA A 68 -27.28 -14.24 -4.58
N TYR A 69 -28.57 -14.31 -4.91
CA TYR A 69 -29.58 -13.37 -4.44
C TYR A 69 -29.81 -13.49 -2.93
N ASN A 70 -29.93 -14.71 -2.41
CA ASN A 70 -30.18 -14.96 -1.00
C ASN A 70 -29.00 -14.50 -0.13
N VAL A 71 -27.76 -14.78 -0.54
CA VAL A 71 -26.58 -14.42 0.27
C VAL A 71 -26.41 -12.91 0.43
N ILE A 72 -26.85 -12.11 -0.54
CA ILE A 72 -26.73 -10.64 -0.49
C ILE A 72 -27.59 -10.03 0.62
N SER A 73 -28.65 -10.71 1.06
CA SER A 73 -29.51 -10.26 2.17
C SER A 73 -28.78 -10.21 3.52
N TYR A 74 -27.65 -10.94 3.63
CA TYR A 74 -26.80 -10.95 4.82
C TYR A 74 -25.70 -9.90 4.79
N LEU A 75 -25.53 -9.21 3.66
CA LEU A 75 -24.47 -8.23 3.44
C LEU A 75 -24.70 -6.98 4.30
N ASP A 76 -23.64 -6.49 4.91
CA ASP A 76 -23.64 -5.21 5.61
C ASP A 76 -23.35 -4.06 4.64
N ASN A 77 -22.29 -4.18 3.82
CA ASN A 77 -21.89 -3.14 2.85
C ASN A 77 -21.59 -3.69 1.45
N MET A 78 -22.16 -3.05 0.41
CA MET A 78 -21.91 -3.39 -0.99
C MET A 78 -20.66 -2.69 -1.53
N SER A 79 -19.55 -3.43 -1.64
CA SER A 79 -18.35 -2.96 -2.35
C SER A 79 -18.41 -3.25 -3.85
N LEU A 80 -17.60 -2.54 -4.65
CA LEU A 80 -17.50 -2.80 -6.09
C LEU A 80 -17.05 -4.24 -6.39
N THR A 81 -16.17 -4.80 -5.55
CA THR A 81 -15.70 -6.19 -5.66
C THR A 81 -16.87 -7.17 -5.48
N ILE A 82 -17.69 -6.96 -4.45
CA ILE A 82 -18.88 -7.79 -4.21
C ILE A 82 -19.86 -7.64 -5.36
N PHE A 83 -20.15 -6.40 -5.78
CA PHE A 83 -21.07 -6.12 -6.88
C PHE A 83 -20.67 -6.86 -8.15
N LYS A 84 -19.39 -6.86 -8.52
CA LYS A 84 -18.90 -7.57 -9.71
C LYS A 84 -19.10 -9.09 -9.60
N ASN A 85 -18.75 -9.67 -8.46
CA ASN A 85 -18.92 -11.11 -8.22
C ASN A 85 -20.40 -11.50 -8.19
N PHE A 86 -21.23 -10.70 -7.52
CA PHE A 86 -22.68 -10.84 -7.49
C PHE A 86 -23.30 -10.75 -8.89
N ALA A 87 -22.99 -9.70 -9.66
CA ALA A 87 -23.53 -9.50 -11.01
C ALA A 87 -23.27 -10.71 -11.92
N LYS A 88 -22.05 -11.27 -11.84
CA LYS A 88 -21.66 -12.46 -12.60
C LYS A 88 -22.44 -13.71 -12.20
N LYS A 89 -22.77 -13.87 -10.91
CA LYS A 89 -23.49 -15.06 -10.40
C LYS A 89 -25.01 -14.94 -10.50
N PHE A 90 -25.54 -13.76 -10.22
CA PHE A 90 -26.95 -13.47 -10.31
C PHE A 90 -27.44 -13.55 -11.77
N GLY A 91 -26.62 -13.09 -12.73
CA GLY A 91 -26.88 -13.31 -14.16
C GLY A 91 -28.07 -12.53 -14.72
N HIS A 92 -28.53 -11.48 -14.02
CA HIS A 92 -29.56 -10.57 -14.50
C HIS A 92 -28.99 -9.57 -15.51
N ASP A 93 -29.65 -9.42 -16.66
CA ASP A 93 -29.14 -8.68 -17.82
C ASP A 93 -28.72 -7.24 -17.49
N GLU A 94 -29.55 -6.48 -16.77
CA GLU A 94 -29.25 -5.09 -16.44
C GLU A 94 -28.04 -4.98 -15.48
N THR A 95 -27.99 -5.87 -14.49
CA THR A 95 -26.91 -5.90 -13.49
C THR A 95 -25.58 -6.27 -14.14
N LEU A 96 -25.62 -7.25 -15.05
CA LEU A 96 -24.48 -7.66 -15.83
C LEU A 96 -24.03 -6.55 -16.78
N GLY A 97 -24.97 -5.85 -17.42
CA GLY A 97 -24.69 -4.72 -18.32
C GLY A 97 -23.90 -3.61 -17.62
N VAL A 98 -24.28 -3.22 -16.40
CA VAL A 98 -23.52 -2.24 -15.61
C VAL A 98 -22.11 -2.76 -15.29
N ALA A 99 -21.99 -4.02 -14.85
CA ALA A 99 -20.69 -4.62 -14.55
C ALA A 99 -19.78 -4.72 -15.79
N GLN A 100 -20.35 -4.95 -16.98
CA GLN A 100 -19.62 -4.94 -18.25
C GLN A 100 -19.09 -3.55 -18.58
N CYS A 101 -19.92 -2.51 -18.46
CA CYS A 101 -19.51 -1.12 -18.71
C CYS A 101 -18.32 -0.68 -17.84
N ILE A 102 -18.34 -1.02 -16.54
CA ILE A 102 -17.26 -0.67 -15.61
C ILE A 102 -15.93 -1.34 -15.99
N ASN A 103 -15.97 -2.55 -16.55
CA ASN A 103 -14.77 -3.32 -16.90
C ASN A 103 -14.31 -3.13 -18.35
N MET A 104 -15.04 -2.36 -19.16
CA MET A 104 -14.78 -2.23 -20.58
C MET A 104 -13.49 -1.43 -20.88
N PRO A 105 -12.69 -1.81 -21.90
CA PRO A 105 -11.57 -1.01 -22.38
C PRO A 105 -11.99 0.38 -22.83
N LYS A 106 -11.11 1.38 -22.65
CA LYS A 106 -11.46 2.79 -22.92
C LYS A 106 -11.82 3.03 -24.39
N GLU A 107 -11.19 2.33 -25.32
CA GLU A 107 -11.43 2.44 -26.76
C GLU A 107 -12.84 1.95 -27.13
N GLU A 108 -13.30 0.87 -26.51
CA GLU A 108 -14.63 0.29 -26.74
C GLU A 108 -15.73 1.16 -26.11
N ILE A 109 -15.47 1.73 -24.93
CA ILE A 109 -16.43 2.57 -24.21
C ILE A 109 -16.92 3.75 -25.07
N VAL A 110 -16.03 4.36 -25.87
CA VAL A 110 -16.38 5.49 -26.75
C VAL A 110 -17.54 5.15 -27.70
N GLY A 111 -17.62 3.89 -28.14
CA GLY A 111 -18.66 3.37 -29.03
C GLY A 111 -20.04 3.22 -28.38
N THR A 112 -20.12 3.20 -27.04
CA THR A 112 -21.34 2.85 -26.29
C THR A 112 -22.30 4.05 -26.08
N TYR A 113 -23.36 3.84 -25.29
CA TYR A 113 -24.36 4.84 -24.92
C TYR A 113 -23.98 5.59 -23.63
N ALA A 114 -24.67 6.70 -23.35
CA ALA A 114 -24.30 7.66 -22.31
C ALA A 114 -24.04 7.03 -20.92
N ASP A 115 -24.92 6.13 -20.46
CA ASP A 115 -24.82 5.56 -19.12
C ASP A 115 -23.59 4.65 -19.00
N CYS A 116 -23.33 3.84 -20.03
CA CYS A 116 -22.16 2.98 -20.09
C CYS A 116 -20.86 3.79 -20.11
N ILE A 117 -20.84 4.89 -20.87
CA ILE A 117 -19.71 5.84 -20.89
C ILE A 117 -19.45 6.39 -19.49
N VAL A 118 -20.47 6.93 -18.83
CA VAL A 118 -20.30 7.57 -17.51
C VAL A 118 -19.97 6.56 -16.42
N SER A 119 -20.46 5.32 -16.51
CA SER A 119 -20.11 4.25 -15.57
C SER A 119 -18.72 3.66 -15.79
N GLY A 120 -18.21 3.64 -17.04
CA GLY A 120 -16.95 2.98 -17.39
C GLY A 120 -15.73 3.88 -17.59
N LEU A 121 -15.93 5.17 -17.86
CA LEU A 121 -14.88 6.12 -18.25
C LEU A 121 -14.60 7.15 -17.16
N ASP A 122 -13.51 6.94 -16.42
CA ASP A 122 -12.94 7.95 -15.53
C ASP A 122 -12.09 8.99 -16.28
N LEU A 123 -11.69 10.06 -15.58
CA LEU A 123 -10.91 11.16 -16.14
C LEU A 123 -9.48 10.73 -16.54
N LYS A 124 -8.92 9.71 -15.89
CA LYS A 124 -7.59 9.20 -16.19
C LYS A 124 -7.60 8.55 -17.56
N LYS A 125 -8.54 7.62 -17.80
CA LYS A 125 -8.78 7.02 -19.11
C LYS A 125 -9.11 8.08 -20.15
N ALA A 126 -10.04 8.98 -19.85
CA ALA A 126 -10.46 10.03 -20.78
C ALA A 126 -9.30 10.91 -21.25
N SER A 127 -8.40 11.31 -20.35
CA SER A 127 -7.25 12.17 -20.69
C SER A 127 -6.25 11.56 -21.67
N THR A 128 -6.34 10.25 -21.92
CA THR A 128 -5.49 9.53 -22.87
C THR A 128 -6.15 9.28 -24.24
N LEU A 129 -7.42 9.67 -24.41
CA LEU A 129 -8.17 9.48 -25.65
C LEU A 129 -7.85 10.58 -26.68
N SER A 130 -8.17 10.30 -27.95
CA SER A 130 -8.04 11.30 -29.01
C SER A 130 -9.07 12.41 -28.87
N LEU A 131 -8.78 13.58 -29.45
CA LEU A 131 -9.76 14.70 -29.48
C LEU A 131 -11.08 14.30 -30.16
N ILE A 132 -11.03 13.42 -31.17
CA ILE A 132 -12.22 12.95 -31.90
C ILE A 132 -13.09 12.12 -30.95
N ASP A 133 -12.49 11.21 -30.19
CA ASP A 133 -13.20 10.39 -29.20
C ASP A 133 -13.84 11.24 -28.11
N LEU A 134 -13.11 12.22 -27.58
CA LEU A 134 -13.63 13.14 -26.57
C LEU A 134 -14.83 13.94 -27.11
N GLN A 135 -14.80 14.38 -28.37
CA GLN A 135 -15.95 15.05 -28.99
C GLN A 135 -17.16 14.11 -29.14
N MET A 136 -16.95 12.85 -29.54
CA MET A 136 -18.03 11.85 -29.59
C MET A 136 -18.65 11.63 -28.21
N ILE A 137 -17.82 11.50 -27.17
CA ILE A 137 -18.26 11.35 -25.78
C ILE A 137 -19.10 12.55 -25.34
N ILE A 138 -18.65 13.78 -25.62
CA ILE A 138 -19.40 15.01 -25.27
C ILE A 138 -20.77 15.00 -25.92
N GLN A 139 -20.86 14.68 -27.22
CA GLN A 139 -22.14 14.66 -27.94
C GLN A 139 -23.12 13.64 -27.36
N LYS A 140 -22.63 12.46 -26.97
CA LYS A 140 -23.45 11.38 -26.39
C LYS A 140 -23.90 11.67 -24.96
N THR A 141 -23.10 12.40 -24.18
CA THR A 141 -23.32 12.55 -22.73
C THR A 141 -23.90 13.89 -22.31
N LYS A 142 -23.79 14.95 -23.13
CA LYS A 142 -24.18 16.33 -22.76
C LYS A 142 -25.63 16.47 -22.26
N ASP A 143 -26.57 15.70 -22.82
CA ASP A 143 -27.99 15.87 -22.51
C ASP A 143 -28.36 15.20 -21.19
N LYS A 144 -27.82 14.00 -20.92
CA LYS A 144 -28.12 13.21 -19.71
C LYS A 144 -27.15 13.48 -18.56
N TYR A 145 -25.88 13.78 -18.87
CA TYR A 145 -24.78 13.97 -17.91
C TYR A 145 -23.96 15.24 -18.23
N PRO A 146 -24.57 16.44 -18.13
CA PRO A 146 -23.95 17.69 -18.55
C PRO A 146 -22.66 18.03 -17.79
N LEU A 147 -22.57 17.70 -16.50
CA LEU A 147 -21.36 17.95 -15.71
C LEU A 147 -20.19 17.08 -16.17
N PHE A 148 -20.45 15.81 -16.49
CA PHE A 148 -19.44 14.91 -17.07
C PHE A 148 -18.98 15.44 -18.43
N ALA A 149 -19.93 15.75 -19.33
CA ALA A 149 -19.63 16.32 -20.64
C ALA A 149 -18.81 17.62 -20.55
N LYS A 150 -19.10 18.48 -19.56
CA LYS A 150 -18.31 19.69 -19.29
C LYS A 150 -16.86 19.38 -18.93
N LYS A 151 -16.60 18.38 -18.07
CA LYS A 151 -15.24 17.95 -17.72
C LYS A 151 -14.49 17.45 -18.96
N ILE A 152 -15.13 16.62 -19.78
CA ILE A 152 -14.56 16.13 -21.05
C ILE A 152 -14.32 17.28 -22.05
N ALA A 153 -15.19 18.28 -22.08
CA ALA A 153 -15.02 19.48 -22.91
C ALA A 153 -13.79 20.32 -22.49
N ILE A 154 -13.42 20.31 -21.22
CA ILE A 154 -12.19 20.97 -20.74
C ILE A 154 -10.95 20.22 -21.23
N LEU A 155 -10.95 18.89 -21.10
CA LEU A 155 -9.86 18.02 -21.58
C LEU A 155 -9.63 18.14 -23.08
N SER A 156 -10.70 18.30 -23.87
CA SER A 156 -10.64 18.43 -25.33
C SER A 156 -10.44 19.86 -25.85
N SER A 157 -10.28 20.84 -24.96
CA SER A 157 -10.08 22.23 -25.38
C SER A 157 -8.68 22.45 -25.97
N SER A 158 -8.54 23.49 -26.80
CA SER A 158 -7.25 23.84 -27.42
C SER A 158 -6.16 24.17 -26.41
N ILE A 159 -6.54 24.76 -25.27
CA ILE A 159 -5.63 25.09 -24.17
C ILE A 159 -6.29 24.68 -22.84
N PRO A 160 -6.20 23.39 -22.45
CA PRO A 160 -6.87 22.84 -21.26
C PRO A 160 -6.57 23.64 -19.98
N PHE A 161 -5.34 24.11 -19.80
CA PHE A 161 -4.96 24.93 -18.65
C PHE A 161 -5.85 26.16 -18.45
N THR A 162 -6.07 26.95 -19.51
CA THR A 162 -6.86 28.19 -19.42
C THR A 162 -8.31 27.91 -19.06
N LYS A 163 -8.84 26.77 -19.49
CA LYS A 163 -10.18 26.30 -19.11
C LYS A 163 -10.19 25.78 -17.68
N LEU A 164 -9.16 25.06 -17.25
CA LEU A 164 -9.02 24.52 -15.89
C LEU A 164 -9.03 25.64 -14.83
N ILE A 165 -8.17 26.66 -14.97
CA ILE A 165 -8.01 27.69 -13.93
C ILE A 165 -9.23 28.60 -13.76
N THR A 166 -10.13 28.63 -14.74
CA THR A 166 -11.40 29.37 -14.68
C THR A 166 -12.54 28.57 -14.05
N GLN A 167 -12.35 27.28 -13.77
CA GLN A 167 -13.37 26.45 -13.14
C GLN A 167 -13.53 26.75 -11.66
N LYS A 168 -14.65 26.28 -11.09
CA LYS A 168 -14.83 26.20 -9.64
C LYS A 168 -13.85 25.18 -9.04
N GLU A 169 -13.65 25.29 -7.73
CA GLU A 169 -12.71 24.50 -6.93
C GLU A 169 -12.90 22.98 -7.12
N ASP A 170 -14.14 22.49 -7.02
CA ASP A 170 -14.52 21.09 -7.21
C ASP A 170 -14.09 20.53 -8.58
N ILE A 171 -14.47 21.21 -9.65
CA ILE A 171 -14.14 20.80 -11.03
C ILE A 171 -12.63 20.93 -11.28
N PHE A 172 -12.00 21.95 -10.69
CA PHE A 172 -10.55 22.12 -10.78
C PHE A 172 -9.81 20.91 -10.21
N TYR A 173 -10.14 20.48 -8.99
CA TYR A 173 -9.47 19.37 -8.36
C TYR A 173 -9.79 18.03 -9.03
N ASP A 174 -11.04 17.80 -9.41
CA ASP A 174 -11.43 16.61 -10.15
C ASP A 174 -10.58 16.44 -11.42
N LEU A 175 -10.39 17.53 -12.17
CA LEU A 175 -9.60 17.50 -13.41
C LEU A 175 -8.10 17.44 -13.13
N PHE A 176 -7.56 18.27 -12.23
CA PHE A 176 -6.13 18.29 -11.99
C PHE A 176 -5.64 16.97 -11.41
N LEU A 177 -6.34 16.42 -10.41
CA LEU A 177 -5.96 15.19 -9.72
C LEU A 177 -6.40 13.92 -10.46
N GLY A 178 -7.49 13.98 -11.24
CA GLY A 178 -8.11 12.82 -11.86
C GLY A 178 -7.59 12.45 -13.24
N VAL A 179 -6.76 13.28 -13.89
CA VAL A 179 -6.16 12.96 -15.20
C VAL A 179 -4.87 12.15 -15.07
N ASP A 180 -4.44 11.55 -16.18
CA ASP A 180 -3.16 10.88 -16.29
C ASP A 180 -1.98 11.86 -16.07
N ASN A 181 -0.88 11.34 -15.52
CA ASN A 181 0.31 12.14 -15.22
C ASN A 181 0.86 12.83 -16.47
N SER A 182 0.96 12.11 -17.60
CA SER A 182 1.46 12.67 -18.85
C SER A 182 0.60 13.81 -19.39
N PHE A 183 -0.72 13.77 -19.13
CA PHE A 183 -1.62 14.86 -19.49
C PHE A 183 -1.37 16.08 -18.62
N ARG A 184 -1.18 15.87 -17.32
CA ARG A 184 -0.91 16.95 -16.35
C ARG A 184 0.41 17.66 -16.65
N GLU A 185 1.48 16.90 -16.87
CA GLU A 185 2.79 17.42 -17.26
C GLU A 185 2.68 18.29 -18.53
N LYS A 186 1.99 17.77 -19.55
CA LYS A 186 1.90 18.43 -20.86
C LYS A 186 0.98 19.66 -20.86
N TYR A 187 -0.16 19.58 -20.17
CA TYR A 187 -1.23 20.56 -20.32
C TYR A 187 -1.53 21.36 -19.06
N PHE A 188 -1.08 20.96 -17.86
CA PHE A 188 -1.32 21.66 -16.60
C PHE A 188 -0.06 22.18 -15.90
N ASN A 189 1.16 21.84 -16.36
CA ASN A 189 2.41 22.39 -15.84
C ASN A 189 2.63 23.85 -16.30
N TYR A 190 1.89 24.78 -15.70
CA TYR A 190 1.98 26.21 -15.96
C TYR A 190 2.02 26.98 -14.64
N LYS A 191 2.49 28.23 -14.70
CA LYS A 191 2.44 29.14 -13.56
C LYS A 191 0.99 29.45 -13.19
N PHE A 192 0.60 29.13 -11.96
CA PHE A 192 -0.73 29.46 -11.47
C PHE A 192 -0.83 30.96 -11.12
N PRO A 193 -1.87 31.66 -11.59
CA PRO A 193 -2.17 33.01 -11.12
C PRO A 193 -2.52 33.01 -9.63
N LYS A 194 -2.24 34.11 -8.93
CA LYS A 194 -2.61 34.30 -7.52
C LYS A 194 -4.10 34.03 -7.26
N THR A 195 -4.97 34.49 -8.16
CA THR A 195 -6.43 34.27 -8.08
C THR A 195 -6.81 32.80 -8.15
N THR A 196 -5.99 31.96 -8.80
CA THR A 196 -6.22 30.51 -8.82
C THR A 196 -5.87 29.91 -7.47
N PHE A 197 -4.77 30.31 -6.85
CA PHE A 197 -4.41 29.88 -5.49
C PHE A 197 -5.44 30.29 -4.45
N GLU A 198 -5.85 31.56 -4.45
CA GLU A 198 -6.88 32.09 -3.53
C GLU A 198 -8.19 31.30 -3.61
N LYS A 199 -8.51 30.75 -4.79
CA LYS A 199 -9.70 29.93 -5.02
C LYS A 199 -9.54 28.50 -4.52
N ILE A 200 -8.36 27.88 -4.65
CA ILE A 200 -8.20 26.43 -4.39
C ILE A 200 -7.69 26.12 -2.98
N ILE A 201 -7.04 27.09 -2.32
CA ILE A 201 -6.36 26.91 -1.03
C ILE A 201 -7.29 26.54 0.14
N ASN A 202 -8.60 26.83 0.00
CA ASN A 202 -9.57 26.59 1.06
C ASN A 202 -9.92 25.10 1.23
N ASP A 203 -9.84 24.30 0.16
CA ASP A 203 -9.93 22.83 0.23
C ASP A 203 -8.57 22.24 0.56
N LYS A 204 -8.28 22.23 1.86
CA LYS A 204 -7.01 21.75 2.41
C LYS A 204 -6.67 20.33 1.97
N ILE A 205 -7.66 19.44 1.93
CA ILE A 205 -7.45 18.02 1.60
C ILE A 205 -6.99 17.88 0.15
N ASN A 206 -7.69 18.50 -0.80
CA ASN A 206 -7.30 18.41 -2.20
C ASN A 206 -6.11 19.30 -2.55
N PHE A 207 -5.89 20.40 -1.81
CA PHE A 207 -4.68 21.19 -1.93
C PHE A 207 -3.44 20.39 -1.52
N ASN A 208 -3.49 19.64 -0.41
CA ASN A 208 -2.42 18.72 -0.01
C ASN A 208 -2.13 17.66 -1.08
N LYS A 209 -3.17 17.07 -1.68
CA LYS A 209 -2.99 16.13 -2.80
C LYS A 209 -2.33 16.80 -4.00
N LEU A 210 -2.71 18.05 -4.33
CA LEU A 210 -2.09 18.82 -5.40
C LEU A 210 -0.60 19.03 -5.12
N LEU A 211 -0.25 19.56 -3.95
CA LEU A 211 1.13 19.81 -3.54
C LEU A 211 1.96 18.52 -3.57
N LYS A 212 1.42 17.43 -3.02
CA LYS A 212 2.09 16.13 -3.04
C LYS A 212 2.31 15.64 -4.47
N THR A 213 1.30 15.75 -5.35
CA THR A 213 1.46 15.29 -6.73
C THR A 213 2.49 16.11 -7.51
N THR A 214 2.55 17.42 -7.29
CA THR A 214 3.57 18.24 -7.97
C THR A 214 4.95 18.03 -7.36
N LEU A 215 5.03 17.73 -6.06
CA LEU A 215 6.28 17.43 -5.36
C LEU A 215 6.88 16.06 -5.75
N THR A 216 6.07 15.06 -6.11
CA THR A 216 6.58 13.77 -6.58
C THR A 216 6.97 13.76 -8.05
N ASP A 217 6.48 14.75 -8.81
CA ASP A 217 6.68 14.82 -10.26
C ASP A 217 7.80 15.83 -10.62
N PRO A 218 8.97 15.36 -11.12
CA PRO A 218 10.04 16.25 -11.55
C PRO A 218 9.67 17.09 -12.78
N ASN A 219 8.71 16.65 -13.60
CA ASN A 219 8.28 17.33 -14.81
C ASN A 219 7.27 18.45 -14.53
N MET A 220 6.86 18.67 -13.28
CA MET A 220 5.97 19.75 -12.84
C MET A 220 6.75 20.99 -12.34
N ASP A 221 7.93 21.24 -12.90
CA ASP A 221 8.88 22.28 -12.51
C ASP A 221 8.32 23.72 -12.57
N ILE A 222 7.55 24.06 -13.61
CA ILE A 222 6.96 25.39 -13.80
C ILE A 222 5.91 25.65 -12.71
N LEU A 223 5.03 24.67 -12.45
CA LEU A 223 4.05 24.78 -11.38
C LEU A 223 4.72 24.84 -10.01
N ASN A 224 5.69 23.95 -9.73
CA ASN A 224 6.46 23.93 -8.49
C ASN A 224 7.16 25.26 -8.20
N SER A 225 7.73 25.89 -9.23
CA SER A 225 8.33 27.23 -9.11
C SER A 225 7.30 28.29 -8.72
N SER A 226 6.04 28.15 -9.13
CA SER A 226 4.96 29.07 -8.78
C SER A 226 4.41 28.90 -7.36
N LEU A 227 4.69 27.75 -6.72
CA LEU A 227 4.35 27.48 -5.32
C LEU A 227 5.34 28.10 -4.33
N ASN A 228 6.55 28.47 -4.79
CA ASN A 228 7.54 29.08 -3.91
C ASN A 228 7.12 30.49 -3.49
N GLY A 229 7.21 30.80 -2.19
CA GLY A 229 6.84 32.10 -1.65
C GLY A 229 5.34 32.34 -1.49
N LEU A 230 4.52 31.29 -1.51
CA LEU A 230 3.10 31.38 -1.14
C LEU A 230 2.95 31.83 0.33
N ASN A 231 1.89 32.59 0.59
CA ASN A 231 1.47 32.92 1.94
C ASN A 231 0.87 31.67 2.60
N ILE A 232 1.27 31.40 3.86
CA ILE A 232 0.93 30.22 4.62
C ILE A 232 -0.09 30.45 5.76
N ASP A 233 -0.57 31.67 5.99
CA ASP A 233 -1.38 32.07 7.15
C ASP A 233 -2.67 31.23 7.34
N ASN A 234 -3.20 30.62 6.27
CA ASN A 234 -4.43 29.83 6.28
C ASN A 234 -4.24 28.35 5.93
N LEU A 235 -3.00 27.89 5.84
CA LEU A 235 -2.66 26.52 5.46
C LEU A 235 -2.67 25.58 6.66
N ASP A 236 -2.90 24.29 6.41
CA ASP A 236 -2.63 23.26 7.42
C ASP A 236 -1.15 22.88 7.45
N LEU A 237 -0.77 22.12 8.47
CA LEU A 237 0.62 21.72 8.69
C LEU A 237 1.18 20.88 7.54
N ASP A 238 0.36 20.03 6.92
CA ASP A 238 0.75 19.21 5.78
C ASP A 238 1.08 20.10 4.56
N SER A 239 0.23 21.09 4.25
CA SER A 239 0.46 22.05 3.18
C SER A 239 1.76 22.82 3.39
N ILE A 240 1.98 23.33 4.62
CA ILE A 240 3.20 24.08 4.96
C ILE A 240 4.43 23.20 4.80
N PHE A 241 4.33 21.94 5.23
CA PHE A 241 5.42 20.98 5.08
C PHE A 241 5.75 20.69 3.61
N TYR A 242 4.74 20.43 2.77
CA TYR A 242 4.98 20.21 1.34
C TYR A 242 5.55 21.45 0.63
N LEU A 243 5.15 22.66 1.03
CA LEU A 243 5.75 23.90 0.54
C LEU A 243 7.21 24.04 0.99
N ALA A 244 7.55 23.62 2.22
CA ALA A 244 8.93 23.56 2.68
C ALA A 244 9.76 22.58 1.84
N LEU A 245 9.27 21.36 1.59
CA LEU A 245 9.96 20.39 0.74
C LEU A 245 10.15 20.90 -0.70
N ASN A 246 9.15 21.59 -1.25
CA ASN A 246 9.26 22.24 -2.56
C ASN A 246 10.34 23.33 -2.56
N ALA A 247 10.40 24.18 -1.52
CA ALA A 247 11.44 25.19 -1.37
C ALA A 247 12.84 24.55 -1.26
N ILE A 248 12.98 23.44 -0.52
CA ILE A 248 14.24 22.67 -0.44
C ILE A 248 14.65 22.16 -1.82
N ARG A 249 13.72 21.57 -2.60
CA ARG A 249 14.01 21.11 -3.98
C ARG A 249 14.49 22.25 -4.89
N LEU A 250 14.00 23.46 -4.68
CA LEU A 250 14.41 24.66 -5.41
C LEU A 250 15.67 25.33 -4.83
N ASN A 251 16.31 24.71 -3.82
CA ASN A 251 17.45 25.24 -3.07
C ASN A 251 17.16 26.57 -2.35
N ASP A 252 15.90 26.89 -2.06
CA ASP A 252 15.49 28.04 -1.27
C ASP A 252 15.34 27.67 0.22
N TYR A 253 16.49 27.41 0.85
CA TYR A 253 16.54 27.02 2.27
C TYR A 253 16.00 28.10 3.21
N ASN A 254 16.02 29.38 2.81
CA ASN A 254 15.46 30.47 3.60
C ASN A 254 13.94 30.38 3.69
N SER A 255 13.27 30.18 2.55
CA SER A 255 11.82 29.96 2.53
C SER A 255 11.44 28.66 3.23
N ALA A 256 12.19 27.58 3.00
CA ALA A 256 11.98 26.30 3.68
C ALA A 256 12.07 26.44 5.22
N TYR A 257 13.12 27.11 5.71
CA TYR A 257 13.29 27.36 7.15
C TYR A 257 12.14 28.18 7.74
N LYS A 258 11.70 29.24 7.05
CA LYS A 258 10.55 30.05 7.49
C LYS A 258 9.26 29.22 7.59
N TYR A 259 8.98 28.41 6.59
CA TYR A 259 7.81 27.52 6.58
C TYR A 259 7.86 26.52 7.73
N LEU A 260 9.00 25.85 7.94
CA LEU A 260 9.16 24.88 9.03
C LEU A 260 9.06 25.51 10.42
N GLN A 261 9.65 26.71 10.62
CA GLN A 261 9.54 27.42 11.89
C GLN A 261 8.11 27.86 12.19
N GLU A 262 7.39 28.37 11.19
CA GLU A 262 5.98 28.73 11.38
C GLU A 262 5.14 27.50 11.72
N ALA A 263 5.37 26.38 11.03
CA ALA A 263 4.68 25.13 11.33
C ALA A 263 4.93 24.63 12.76
N LYS A 264 6.16 24.82 13.29
CA LYS A 264 6.49 24.53 14.70
C LYS A 264 5.75 25.44 15.68
N ASN A 265 5.49 26.69 15.32
CA ASN A 265 4.75 27.63 16.18
C ASN A 265 3.25 27.30 16.24
N ILE A 266 2.70 26.68 15.20
CA ILE A 266 1.28 26.34 15.09
C ILE A 266 0.91 25.09 15.89
N THR A 267 1.80 24.10 15.97
CA THR A 267 1.48 22.77 16.52
C THR A 267 2.09 22.52 17.89
N THR A 268 1.37 21.76 18.72
CA THR A 268 1.87 21.19 19.97
C THR A 268 2.06 19.67 19.91
N ASP A 269 1.75 19.05 18.75
CA ASP A 269 1.94 17.61 18.55
C ASP A 269 3.43 17.29 18.47
N LYS A 270 3.90 16.41 19.34
CA LYS A 270 5.32 16.08 19.46
C LYS A 270 5.87 15.34 18.25
N ASN A 271 5.10 14.47 17.59
CA ASN A 271 5.55 13.78 16.38
C ASN A 271 5.80 14.81 15.27
N ILE A 272 4.87 15.74 15.11
CA ILE A 272 4.96 16.80 14.11
C ILE A 272 6.13 17.76 14.42
N LEU A 273 6.29 18.16 15.69
CA LEU A 273 7.42 18.98 16.13
C LEU A 273 8.76 18.30 15.87
N ASN A 274 8.85 17.00 16.15
CA ASN A 274 10.06 16.21 15.94
C ASN A 274 10.41 16.15 14.44
N LYS A 275 9.41 15.91 13.58
CA LYS A 275 9.54 15.96 12.12
C LYS A 275 10.10 17.30 11.62
N PHE A 276 9.46 18.41 11.99
CA PHE A 276 9.91 19.73 11.54
C PHE A 276 11.28 20.11 12.08
N SER A 277 11.59 19.75 13.32
CA SER A 277 12.91 19.97 13.92
C SER A 277 14.00 19.18 13.18
N PHE A 278 13.69 17.93 12.79
CA PHE A 278 14.60 17.13 11.97
C PHE A 278 14.85 17.77 10.60
N TRP A 279 13.80 18.25 9.93
CA TRP A 279 13.94 18.93 8.63
C TRP A 279 14.70 20.26 8.73
N ILE A 280 14.50 21.02 9.81
CA ILE A 280 15.31 22.21 10.12
C ILE A 280 16.77 21.82 10.30
N TYR A 281 17.08 20.77 11.06
CA TYR A 281 18.44 20.25 11.19
C TYR A 281 19.02 19.85 9.82
N LEU A 282 18.26 19.16 8.97
CA LEU A 282 18.76 18.72 7.67
C LEU A 282 19.21 19.89 6.78
N ILE A 283 18.52 21.03 6.83
CA ILE A 283 18.84 22.21 5.99
C ILE A 283 19.82 23.20 6.65
N THR A 284 19.85 23.29 7.99
CA THR A 284 20.71 24.24 8.71
C THR A 284 22.01 23.63 9.22
N LYS A 285 22.02 22.31 9.45
CA LYS A 285 23.06 21.58 10.19
C LYS A 285 23.27 22.09 11.61
N ASP A 286 22.23 22.65 12.23
CA ASP A 286 22.27 23.10 13.62
C ASP A 286 22.27 21.92 14.61
N GLU A 287 23.43 21.64 15.19
CA GLU A 287 23.63 20.58 16.17
C GLU A 287 22.83 20.77 17.46
N GLU A 288 22.44 22.00 17.82
CA GLU A 288 21.57 22.23 18.98
C GLU A 288 20.15 21.72 18.72
N GLU A 289 19.65 21.89 17.49
CA GLU A 289 18.34 21.38 17.07
C GLU A 289 18.33 19.84 17.13
N LEU A 290 19.41 19.19 16.65
CA LEU A 290 19.55 17.74 16.70
C LEU A 290 19.58 17.21 18.15
N LYS A 291 20.31 17.87 19.05
CA LYS A 291 20.38 17.51 20.48
C LYS A 291 19.04 17.68 21.19
N LYS A 292 18.28 18.73 20.89
CA LYS A 292 16.93 18.90 21.44
C LYS A 292 16.00 17.79 20.95
N LEU A 293 16.10 17.44 19.67
CA LEU A 293 15.32 16.36 19.07
C LEU A 293 15.65 14.99 19.67
N SER A 294 16.92 14.68 19.94
CA SER A 294 17.31 13.41 20.59
C SER A 294 16.77 13.30 22.03
N GLN A 295 16.54 14.43 22.70
CA GLN A 295 16.00 14.47 24.05
C GLN A 295 14.46 14.47 24.10
N SER A 296 13.79 14.38 22.95
CA SER A 296 12.32 14.29 22.90
C SER A 296 11.82 13.10 23.71
N ASP A 297 10.81 13.34 24.55
CA ASP A 297 10.15 12.32 25.36
C ASP A 297 9.16 11.49 24.55
N ASN A 298 8.84 11.91 23.33
CA ASN A 298 8.09 11.14 22.35
C ASN A 298 9.06 10.40 21.41
N LEU A 299 9.05 9.07 21.46
CA LEU A 299 9.88 8.23 20.60
C LEU A 299 9.13 7.96 19.27
N ASP A 300 9.55 8.65 18.23
CA ASP A 300 9.09 8.45 16.85
C ASP A 300 10.28 8.23 15.92
N PHE A 301 10.02 8.11 14.61
CA PHE A 301 11.06 7.91 13.61
C PHE A 301 12.16 8.98 13.67
N TYR A 302 11.80 10.25 13.82
CA TYR A 302 12.73 11.37 13.78
C TYR A 302 13.53 11.53 15.06
N SER A 303 12.89 11.40 16.24
CA SER A 303 13.61 11.44 17.52
C SER A 303 14.49 10.20 17.74
N TYR A 304 14.05 9.03 17.28
CA TYR A 304 14.89 7.84 17.22
C TYR A 304 16.10 8.09 16.32
N TYR A 305 15.89 8.62 15.13
CA TYR A 305 16.98 8.86 14.19
C TYR A 305 18.00 9.87 14.75
N ALA A 306 17.53 10.95 15.39
CA ALA A 306 18.40 11.91 16.07
C ALA A 306 19.27 11.28 17.16
N LYS A 307 18.69 10.39 17.99
CA LYS A 307 19.46 9.62 18.98
C LYS A 307 20.54 8.76 18.33
N GLU A 308 20.23 8.13 17.19
CA GLU A 308 21.21 7.33 16.46
C GLU A 308 22.37 8.17 15.91
N LEU A 309 22.08 9.34 15.33
CA LEU A 309 23.08 10.26 14.81
C LEU A 309 24.02 10.78 15.91
N LEU A 310 23.52 10.97 17.14
CA LEU A 310 24.31 11.37 18.30
C LEU A 310 24.94 10.20 19.07
N ILE A 311 24.77 8.95 18.61
CA ILE A 311 25.28 7.73 19.25
C ILE A 311 24.75 7.58 20.70
N GLU A 312 23.53 8.07 20.95
CA GLU A 312 22.87 7.91 22.24
C GLU A 312 22.29 6.49 22.39
N LYS A 313 22.21 5.99 23.64
CA LYS A 313 21.51 4.72 23.92
C LYS A 313 20.01 4.96 23.78
N VAL A 314 19.37 4.30 22.83
CA VAL A 314 17.91 4.28 22.72
C VAL A 314 17.35 3.19 23.65
N ASP A 315 16.30 3.52 24.41
CA ASP A 315 15.56 2.55 25.23
C ASP A 315 14.88 1.48 24.38
N THR A 316 14.74 0.28 24.96
CA THR A 316 14.17 -0.89 24.27
C THR A 316 12.66 -0.89 24.29
N LEU A 317 12.05 -1.61 23.34
CA LEU A 317 10.63 -1.91 23.34
C LEU A 317 10.17 -2.51 24.69
N ASP A 318 8.96 -2.16 25.13
CA ASP A 318 8.30 -2.77 26.29
C ASP A 318 7.99 -4.25 26.01
N SER A 319 8.51 -5.14 26.86
CA SER A 319 8.49 -6.58 26.66
C SER A 319 7.09 -7.21 26.74
N LYS A 320 6.13 -6.58 27.42
CA LYS A 320 4.82 -7.19 27.72
C LYS A 320 3.94 -7.39 26.49
N ASN A 321 4.04 -6.51 25.50
CA ASN A 321 3.26 -6.62 24.24
C ASN A 321 4.01 -7.38 23.13
N ILE A 322 5.25 -7.77 23.38
CA ILE A 322 6.12 -8.42 22.40
C ILE A 322 6.11 -9.94 22.56
N GLU A 323 5.87 -10.44 23.77
CA GLU A 323 6.12 -11.85 24.10
C GLU A 323 5.41 -12.81 23.14
N PHE A 324 4.12 -12.59 22.86
CA PHE A 324 3.34 -13.42 21.94
C PHE A 324 3.96 -13.47 20.52
N ILE A 325 4.15 -12.32 19.89
CA ILE A 325 4.70 -12.24 18.53
C ILE A 325 6.16 -12.71 18.50
N HIS A 326 6.92 -12.42 19.54
CA HIS A 326 8.29 -12.90 19.66
C HIS A 326 8.35 -14.43 19.73
N GLN A 327 7.46 -15.05 20.51
CA GLN A 327 7.36 -16.51 20.54
C GLN A 327 7.00 -17.11 19.19
N LEU A 328 6.09 -16.45 18.46
CA LEU A 328 5.69 -16.84 17.10
C LEU A 328 6.87 -16.75 16.11
N LEU A 329 7.71 -15.72 16.23
CA LEU A 329 8.80 -15.41 15.30
C LEU A 329 10.18 -15.94 15.70
N LYS A 330 10.35 -16.51 16.90
CA LYS A 330 11.66 -16.86 17.49
C LYS A 330 12.55 -17.79 16.65
N ASN A 331 11.94 -18.58 15.77
CA ASN A 331 12.65 -19.56 14.93
C ASN A 331 12.99 -19.04 13.52
N TYR A 332 12.64 -17.79 13.21
CA TYR A 332 12.90 -17.18 11.90
C TYR A 332 14.19 -16.37 11.91
N ASP A 333 14.79 -16.19 10.72
CA ASP A 333 15.90 -15.27 10.51
C ASP A 333 15.56 -13.87 11.06
N ILE A 334 16.53 -13.21 11.70
CA ILE A 334 16.31 -11.96 12.43
C ILE A 334 15.76 -10.85 11.51
N LYS A 335 16.24 -10.75 10.26
CA LYS A 335 15.77 -9.72 9.32
C LYS A 335 14.34 -9.99 8.92
N LYS A 336 14.00 -11.26 8.66
CA LYS A 336 12.63 -11.68 8.33
C LYS A 336 11.68 -11.49 9.50
N ALA A 337 12.11 -11.88 10.71
CA ALA A 337 11.35 -11.69 11.94
C ALA A 337 11.07 -10.20 12.20
N ALA A 338 12.05 -9.31 12.02
CA ALA A 338 11.85 -7.88 12.18
C ALA A 338 10.92 -7.27 11.13
N LEU A 339 10.99 -7.73 9.87
CA LEU A 339 10.05 -7.32 8.83
C LEU A 339 8.61 -7.72 9.21
N LEU A 340 8.39 -8.98 9.56
CA LEU A 340 7.07 -9.52 9.91
C LEU A 340 6.50 -8.91 11.20
N TYR A 341 7.33 -8.70 12.22
CA TYR A 341 6.94 -7.98 13.44
C TYR A 341 6.42 -6.59 13.11
N SER A 342 7.18 -5.84 12.31
CA SER A 342 6.83 -4.46 11.97
C SER A 342 5.55 -4.40 11.14
N ILE A 343 5.37 -5.31 10.19
CA ILE A 343 4.11 -5.45 9.43
C ILE A 343 2.94 -5.75 10.35
N ALA A 344 3.07 -6.73 11.25
CA ALA A 344 1.99 -7.08 12.17
C ALA A 344 1.66 -5.94 13.13
N LYS A 345 2.68 -5.20 13.60
CA LYS A 345 2.48 -4.05 14.49
C LYS A 345 1.74 -2.92 13.78
N ILE A 346 2.27 -2.42 12.65
CA ILE A 346 1.75 -1.20 12.03
C ILE A 346 0.45 -1.46 11.27
N LYS A 347 0.32 -2.62 10.63
CA LYS A 347 -0.81 -2.86 9.75
C LYS A 347 -1.99 -3.44 10.51
N SER A 348 -1.78 -4.46 11.34
CA SER A 348 -2.87 -5.16 12.03
C SER A 348 -2.98 -4.83 13.52
N ASP A 349 -2.02 -4.12 14.09
CA ASP A 349 -1.86 -3.99 15.55
C ASP A 349 -2.02 -5.33 16.26
N PHE A 350 -1.40 -6.35 15.65
CA PHE A 350 -1.47 -7.76 16.07
C PHE A 350 -2.88 -8.40 16.05
N ASN A 351 -3.86 -7.77 15.41
CA ASN A 351 -5.20 -8.33 15.22
C ASN A 351 -5.22 -9.40 14.12
N LYS A 352 -5.35 -10.67 14.53
CA LYS A 352 -5.48 -11.81 13.60
C LYS A 352 -6.79 -11.84 12.81
N ASP A 353 -7.84 -11.16 13.29
CA ASP A 353 -9.15 -11.09 12.67
C ASP A 353 -9.27 -9.93 11.68
N TYR A 354 -8.18 -9.21 11.41
CA TYR A 354 -8.21 -8.08 10.50
C TYR A 354 -8.62 -8.46 9.08
N ILE A 355 -9.42 -7.59 8.46
CA ILE A 355 -9.80 -7.63 7.05
C ILE A 355 -9.80 -6.19 6.51
N SER A 356 -9.21 -5.94 5.35
CA SER A 356 -9.32 -4.65 4.66
C SER A 356 -10.66 -4.51 3.93
N GLU A 357 -11.14 -3.27 3.73
CA GLU A 357 -12.43 -2.99 3.08
C GLU A 357 -12.56 -3.56 1.67
N ASP A 358 -11.43 -3.67 0.96
CA ASP A 358 -11.35 -4.25 -0.39
C ASP A 358 -11.15 -5.77 -0.40
N PHE A 359 -11.07 -6.40 0.78
CA PHE A 359 -10.82 -7.83 1.01
C PHE A 359 -9.48 -8.36 0.52
N ASN A 360 -8.57 -7.49 0.11
CA ASN A 360 -7.27 -7.88 -0.43
C ASN A 360 -6.21 -8.06 0.65
N LYS A 361 -6.47 -7.76 1.93
CA LYS A 361 -5.49 -7.92 3.01
C LYS A 361 -6.18 -8.51 4.24
N VAL A 362 -5.73 -9.69 4.65
CA VAL A 362 -6.38 -10.49 5.70
C VAL A 362 -5.37 -10.99 6.73
N GLY A 363 -5.80 -11.00 7.99
CA GLY A 363 -5.08 -11.61 9.09
C GLY A 363 -3.92 -10.78 9.62
N LEU A 364 -3.15 -11.41 10.51
CA LEU A 364 -2.07 -10.80 11.27
C LEU A 364 -1.04 -10.10 10.38
N PHE A 365 -0.63 -10.74 9.29
CA PHE A 365 0.38 -10.22 8.37
C PHE A 365 -0.20 -9.55 7.12
N LYS A 366 -1.51 -9.31 7.03
CA LYS A 366 -2.14 -8.66 5.85
C LYS A 366 -1.91 -9.39 4.54
N LEU A 367 -2.09 -10.70 4.53
CA LEU A 367 -1.90 -11.48 3.31
C LEU A 367 -3.00 -11.19 2.30
N ASN A 368 -2.63 -11.14 1.02
CA ASN A 368 -3.58 -11.04 -0.07
C ASN A 368 -3.94 -12.43 -0.58
N PRO A 369 -5.18 -12.91 -0.37
CA PRO A 369 -5.57 -14.26 -0.78
C PRO A 369 -5.36 -14.52 -2.29
N ASN A 370 -5.57 -13.50 -3.13
CA ASN A 370 -5.39 -13.64 -4.57
C ASN A 370 -3.91 -13.71 -4.96
N GLU A 371 -3.04 -12.93 -4.31
CA GLU A 371 -1.59 -12.99 -4.55
C GLU A 371 -1.00 -14.33 -4.10
N LEU A 372 -1.44 -14.86 -2.95
CA LEU A 372 -1.04 -16.18 -2.47
C LEU A 372 -1.41 -17.28 -3.49
N LYS A 373 -2.65 -17.26 -3.99
CA LYS A 373 -3.12 -18.19 -5.03
C LYS A 373 -2.30 -18.07 -6.32
N ASN A 374 -1.99 -16.85 -6.76
CA ASN A 374 -1.15 -16.60 -7.94
C ASN A 374 0.29 -17.12 -7.77
N LYS A 375 0.76 -17.27 -6.53
CA LYS A 375 2.06 -17.88 -6.18
C LYS A 375 1.96 -19.39 -5.93
N ASN A 376 0.83 -20.02 -6.26
CA ASN A 376 0.55 -21.44 -6.03
C ASN A 376 0.61 -21.86 -4.55
N ILE A 377 0.35 -20.94 -3.62
CA ILE A 377 0.23 -21.24 -2.20
C ILE A 377 -1.20 -21.73 -1.94
N VAL A 378 -1.34 -22.98 -1.47
CA VAL A 378 -2.63 -23.62 -1.19
C VAL A 378 -3.02 -23.38 0.27
N PHE A 379 -4.24 -22.89 0.48
CA PHE A 379 -4.82 -22.59 1.79
C PHE A 379 -6.35 -22.49 1.70
N GLU A 380 -7.03 -22.62 2.83
CA GLU A 380 -8.44 -22.23 2.97
C GLU A 380 -8.52 -20.81 3.57
N ASN A 381 -9.43 -19.97 3.08
CA ASN A 381 -9.48 -18.57 3.54
C ASN A 381 -9.67 -18.42 5.06
N ILE A 382 -10.35 -19.38 5.71
CA ILE A 382 -10.53 -19.39 7.17
C ILE A 382 -9.19 -19.54 7.92
N GLU A 383 -8.20 -20.20 7.31
CA GLU A 383 -6.88 -20.43 7.90
C GLU A 383 -6.07 -19.14 8.00
N LEU A 384 -6.40 -18.11 7.21
CA LEU A 384 -5.74 -16.81 7.29
C LEU A 384 -6.00 -16.10 8.62
N PHE A 385 -7.00 -16.52 9.39
CA PHE A 385 -7.32 -15.98 10.71
C PHE A 385 -6.67 -16.77 11.86
N ASN A 386 -5.95 -17.87 11.55
CA ASN A 386 -5.14 -18.60 12.51
C ASN A 386 -3.70 -18.07 12.50
N GLU A 387 -3.15 -17.75 13.66
CA GLU A 387 -1.85 -17.06 13.79
C GLU A 387 -0.68 -17.87 13.20
N ASP A 388 -0.59 -19.17 13.51
CA ASP A 388 0.47 -20.05 13.02
C ASP A 388 0.38 -20.27 11.51
N LEU A 389 -0.83 -20.49 10.99
CA LEU A 389 -1.06 -20.67 9.56
C LEU A 389 -0.84 -19.36 8.79
N ASN A 390 -1.31 -18.23 9.31
CA ASN A 390 -1.06 -16.91 8.73
C ASN A 390 0.46 -16.62 8.68
N LEU A 391 1.21 -16.95 9.73
CA LEU A 391 2.68 -16.86 9.71
C LEU A 391 3.30 -17.77 8.64
N LYS A 392 2.88 -19.04 8.59
CA LYS A 392 3.35 -20.01 7.60
C LYS A 392 3.16 -19.48 6.19
N TYR A 393 1.97 -18.96 5.86
CA TYR A 393 1.66 -18.41 4.55
C TYR A 393 2.42 -17.10 4.28
N ALA A 394 2.61 -16.26 5.28
CA ALA A 394 3.45 -15.06 5.16
C ALA A 394 4.90 -15.41 4.83
N ASN A 395 5.46 -16.43 5.48
CA ASN A 395 6.80 -16.89 5.17
C ASN A 395 6.91 -17.42 3.73
N LEU A 396 5.98 -18.29 3.31
CA LEU A 396 5.95 -18.80 1.93
C LEU A 396 5.81 -17.66 0.91
N TYR A 397 5.00 -16.65 1.22
CA TYR A 397 4.85 -15.49 0.36
C TYR A 397 6.14 -14.68 0.25
N LEU A 398 6.81 -14.38 1.37
CA LEU A 398 8.09 -13.69 1.40
C LEU A 398 9.16 -14.44 0.59
N ASP A 399 9.22 -15.76 0.71
CA ASP A 399 10.16 -16.61 -0.05
C ASP A 399 9.88 -16.52 -1.57
N SER A 400 8.61 -16.32 -1.97
CA SER A 400 8.22 -16.16 -3.37
C SER A 400 8.51 -14.78 -3.99
N LEU A 401 8.89 -13.79 -3.17
CA LEU A 401 9.13 -12.41 -3.59
C LEU A 401 10.60 -12.10 -3.89
N ASN A 402 11.53 -13.05 -3.64
CA ASN A 402 12.98 -12.86 -3.84
C ASN A 402 13.49 -11.54 -3.22
N LEU A 403 13.19 -11.35 -1.94
CA LEU A 403 13.49 -10.09 -1.24
C LEU A 403 14.99 -9.91 -0.99
N ASP A 404 15.45 -8.66 -1.11
CA ASP A 404 16.77 -8.24 -0.66
C ASP A 404 16.63 -7.52 0.68
N PHE A 405 16.93 -8.23 1.77
CA PHE A 405 16.84 -7.69 3.13
C PHE A 405 17.91 -6.62 3.44
N LYS A 406 18.86 -6.32 2.54
CA LYS A 406 19.65 -5.08 2.65
C LYS A 406 18.81 -3.85 2.29
N ARG A 407 17.78 -4.02 1.46
CA ARG A 407 16.81 -3.01 1.04
C ARG A 407 15.49 -3.26 1.75
N VAL A 408 15.49 -3.14 3.08
CA VAL A 408 14.30 -3.46 3.88
C VAL A 408 13.09 -2.63 3.49
N LEU A 409 13.26 -1.34 3.16
CA LEU A 409 12.16 -0.48 2.73
C LEU A 409 11.54 -0.95 1.42
N THR A 410 12.35 -1.24 0.40
CA THR A 410 11.88 -1.84 -0.86
C THR A 410 11.23 -3.20 -0.63
N SER A 411 11.77 -4.01 0.30
CA SER A 411 11.21 -5.32 0.63
C SER A 411 9.83 -5.22 1.26
N TYR A 412 9.63 -4.25 2.14
CA TYR A 412 8.33 -3.91 2.71
C TYR A 412 7.33 -3.47 1.62
N LEU A 413 7.73 -2.58 0.71
CA LEU A 413 6.85 -2.14 -0.37
C LEU A 413 6.51 -3.27 -1.36
N LYS A 414 7.48 -4.15 -1.66
CA LYS A 414 7.25 -5.36 -2.47
C LYS A 414 6.25 -6.30 -1.83
N TYR A 415 6.25 -6.42 -0.50
CA TYR A 415 5.26 -7.22 0.22
C TYR A 415 3.83 -6.72 0.00
N PHE A 416 3.65 -5.40 -0.11
CA PHE A 416 2.34 -4.79 -0.35
C PHE A 416 2.00 -4.58 -1.83
N ASN A 417 2.95 -4.84 -2.74
CA ASN A 417 2.86 -4.56 -4.18
C ASN A 417 2.70 -3.05 -4.49
N ASP A 418 3.37 -2.20 -3.71
CA ASP A 418 3.36 -0.74 -3.84
C ASP A 418 4.34 -0.28 -4.94
N SER A 419 4.05 -0.63 -6.20
CA SER A 419 4.96 -0.41 -7.33
C SER A 419 5.32 1.07 -7.58
N ASN A 420 4.37 1.98 -7.35
CA ASN A 420 4.61 3.42 -7.48
C ASN A 420 5.67 3.90 -6.47
N ASP A 421 5.50 3.59 -5.18
CA ASP A 421 6.45 3.99 -4.14
C ASP A 421 7.82 3.32 -4.34
N ILE A 422 7.86 2.08 -4.83
CA ILE A 422 9.12 1.42 -5.25
C ILE A 422 9.80 2.23 -6.35
N SER A 423 9.06 2.62 -7.39
CA SER A 423 9.62 3.40 -8.50
C SER A 423 10.14 4.78 -8.07
N ILE A 424 9.46 5.42 -7.13
CA ILE A 424 9.89 6.70 -6.55
C ILE A 424 11.21 6.50 -5.79
N LEU A 425 11.30 5.50 -4.91
CA LEU A 425 12.51 5.24 -4.11
C LEU A 425 13.70 4.77 -4.94
N GLU A 426 13.47 3.94 -5.96
CA GLU A 426 14.54 3.40 -6.81
C GLU A 426 14.99 4.40 -7.90
N SER A 427 14.25 5.49 -8.12
CA SER A 427 14.70 6.56 -9.00
C SER A 427 16.01 7.20 -8.50
N LYS A 428 16.87 7.60 -9.44
CA LYS A 428 18.19 8.16 -9.15
C LYS A 428 18.15 9.31 -8.16
N SER A 429 18.97 9.25 -7.10
CA SER A 429 19.15 10.31 -6.11
C SER A 429 20.62 10.69 -6.03
N ASN A 430 20.93 11.98 -6.04
CA ASN A 430 22.31 12.48 -5.99
C ASN A 430 22.78 12.78 -4.55
N SER A 431 21.85 12.80 -3.58
CA SER A 431 22.16 13.06 -2.17
C SER A 431 21.18 12.37 -1.23
N LEU A 432 21.56 12.22 0.04
CA LEU A 432 20.65 11.79 1.10
C LEU A 432 19.45 12.74 1.26
N LEU A 433 19.64 14.05 1.07
CA LEU A 433 18.56 15.04 1.17
C LEU A 433 17.48 14.80 0.10
N GLU A 434 17.88 14.54 -1.15
CA GLU A 434 16.95 14.17 -2.22
C GLU A 434 16.20 12.87 -1.90
N LEU A 435 16.90 11.88 -1.33
CA LEU A 435 16.31 10.62 -0.91
C LEU A 435 15.29 10.81 0.23
N PHE A 436 15.56 11.67 1.20
CA PHE A 436 14.59 12.04 2.25
C PHE A 436 13.37 12.74 1.67
N ILE A 437 13.53 13.64 0.68
CA ILE A 437 12.37 14.27 0.02
C ILE A 437 11.50 13.21 -0.66
N LYS A 438 12.11 12.26 -1.37
CA LYS A 438 11.39 11.14 -1.99
C LYS A 438 10.65 10.30 -0.95
N PHE A 439 11.31 10.02 0.17
CA PHE A 439 10.72 9.29 1.29
C PHE A 439 9.46 9.98 1.84
N GLU A 440 9.47 11.30 2.01
CA GLU A 440 8.29 12.07 2.45
C GLU A 440 7.16 12.12 1.42
N SER A 441 7.51 11.86 0.16
CA SER A 441 6.60 11.94 -0.97
C SER A 441 5.84 10.63 -1.23
N LEU A 442 6.22 9.54 -0.56
CA LEU A 442 5.62 8.21 -0.71
C LEU A 442 4.15 8.20 -0.29
N GLU A 443 3.32 7.40 -0.97
CA GLU A 443 1.90 7.25 -0.69
C GLU A 443 1.65 6.51 0.63
N ASN A 444 2.46 5.49 0.92
CA ASN A 444 2.36 4.68 2.12
C ASN A 444 2.83 5.44 3.37
N LYS A 445 1.87 5.92 4.16
CA LYS A 445 2.11 6.72 5.38
C LYS A 445 2.74 5.95 6.54
N ASP A 446 2.70 4.61 6.49
CA ASP A 446 3.15 3.77 7.61
C ASP A 446 4.67 3.52 7.56
N ILE A 447 5.37 4.04 6.56
CA ILE A 447 6.79 3.77 6.32
C ILE A 447 7.69 4.26 7.46
N GLU A 448 7.42 5.44 8.03
CA GLU A 448 8.16 5.99 9.16
C GLU A 448 8.08 5.05 10.37
N GLU A 449 6.85 4.66 10.73
CA GLU A 449 6.58 3.75 11.84
C GLU A 449 7.09 2.33 11.55
N PHE A 450 7.03 1.87 10.30
CA PHE A 450 7.62 0.61 9.86
C PHE A 450 9.13 0.56 10.17
N LEU A 451 9.88 1.57 9.72
CA LEU A 451 11.34 1.60 9.90
C LEU A 451 11.72 1.69 11.38
N LEU A 452 10.98 2.49 12.16
CA LEU A 452 11.17 2.57 13.60
C LEU A 452 11.00 1.18 14.25
N ASN A 453 9.87 0.51 14.02
CA ASN A 453 9.59 -0.80 14.59
C ASN A 453 10.57 -1.87 14.11
N TYR A 454 11.01 -1.79 12.85
CA TYR A 454 11.99 -2.71 12.29
C TYR A 454 13.33 -2.60 13.02
N CYS A 455 13.85 -1.37 13.15
CA CYS A 455 15.10 -1.10 13.86
C CYS A 455 15.00 -1.50 15.33
N LEU A 456 13.92 -1.14 16.01
CA LEU A 456 13.70 -1.49 17.41
C LEU A 456 13.67 -3.00 17.65
N TYR A 457 12.90 -3.74 16.86
CA TYR A 457 12.75 -5.19 17.04
C TYR A 457 13.98 -5.98 16.59
N TYR A 458 14.62 -5.57 15.48
CA TYR A 458 15.89 -6.16 15.06
C TYR A 458 16.95 -6.04 16.16
N ASN A 459 17.11 -4.83 16.70
CA ASN A 459 18.11 -4.55 17.74
C ASN A 459 17.77 -5.21 19.09
N PHE A 460 16.48 -5.44 19.36
CA PHE A 460 16.01 -6.24 20.50
C PHE A 460 16.45 -7.71 20.37
N ILE A 461 16.17 -8.37 19.24
CA ILE A 461 16.54 -9.78 19.03
C ILE A 461 18.06 -9.95 18.95
N SER A 462 18.76 -9.06 18.25
CA SER A 462 20.22 -9.17 18.05
C SER A 462 21.02 -8.92 19.34
N LYS A 463 20.35 -8.52 20.43
CA LYS A 463 20.97 -8.08 21.69
C LYS A 463 22.03 -7.00 21.45
N ARG A 464 21.81 -6.16 20.42
CA ARG A 464 22.70 -5.09 19.96
C ARG A 464 24.11 -5.55 19.53
N LYS A 465 24.32 -6.84 19.24
CA LYS A 465 25.61 -7.35 18.73
C LYS A 465 25.86 -7.01 17.27
N ASP A 466 24.79 -7.06 16.49
CA ASP A 466 24.71 -6.59 15.10
C ASP A 466 23.61 -5.54 15.07
N LYS A 467 23.98 -4.25 15.06
CA LYS A 467 23.03 -3.14 15.16
C LYS A 467 22.64 -2.68 13.76
N ILE A 468 21.34 -2.62 13.50
CA ILE A 468 20.81 -1.92 12.33
C ILE A 468 20.38 -0.51 12.73
N THR A 469 20.65 0.47 11.87
CA THR A 469 20.32 1.88 12.09
C THR A 469 19.51 2.41 10.91
N ILE A 470 18.72 3.45 11.15
CA ILE A 470 18.02 4.19 10.08
C ILE A 470 19.05 4.71 9.08
N ASN A 471 20.17 5.28 9.55
CA ASN A 471 21.24 5.76 8.66
C ASN A 471 21.72 4.69 7.68
N THR A 472 22.06 3.49 8.19
CA THR A 472 22.52 2.38 7.34
C THR A 472 21.47 1.92 6.33
N ILE A 473 20.17 2.04 6.65
CA ILE A 473 19.10 1.71 5.70
C ILE A 473 19.07 2.72 4.55
N PHE A 474 19.17 4.02 4.84
CA PHE A 474 19.19 5.07 3.82
C PHE A 474 20.49 5.08 2.99
N GLU A 475 21.65 4.81 3.59
CA GLU A 475 22.92 4.66 2.87
C GLU A 475 22.87 3.50 1.86
N ASN A 476 22.35 2.34 2.29
CA ASN A 476 22.16 1.19 1.40
C ASN A 476 21.22 1.51 0.21
N LEU A 477 20.21 2.36 0.41
CA LEU A 477 19.33 2.82 -0.67
C LEU A 477 20.05 3.79 -1.61
N LEU A 478 20.85 4.72 -1.07
CA LEU A 478 21.57 5.73 -1.85
C LEU A 478 22.64 5.11 -2.76
N ASP A 479 23.48 4.20 -2.22
CA ASP A 479 24.58 3.52 -2.94
C ASP A 479 24.12 2.78 -4.20
N LEU A 480 22.84 2.45 -4.27
CA LEU A 480 22.22 1.71 -5.38
C LEU A 480 21.49 2.64 -6.35
N SER A 481 20.96 3.78 -5.90
CA SER A 481 20.41 4.80 -6.80
C SER A 481 21.46 5.49 -7.69
N GLN A 482 22.74 5.31 -7.35
CA GLN A 482 23.89 5.82 -8.10
C GLN A 482 24.45 4.83 -9.14
N LYS A 483 24.00 3.56 -9.11
CA LYS A 483 24.34 2.53 -10.11
C LYS A 483 23.25 2.47 -11.17
#